data_AF-A0A917LZJ7-F1
#
_entry.id   AF-A0A917LZJ7-F1
#
_cell.length_a   1.000
_cell.length_b   1.000
_cell.length_c   1.000
_cell.angle_alpha   90.00
_cell.angle_beta   90.00
_cell.angle_gamma   90.00
#
_symmetry.space_group_name_H-M   'P 1'
#
loop_
_entity.id
_entity.type
_entity.pdbx_description
1 polymer ?
#
loop_
_entity_poly.entity_id
_entity_poly.type
_entity_poly.pdbx_seq_one_letter_code
_entity_poly.pdbx_strand_id
1 'polypeptide(L)'
;MAPRRSATKTEARERARRAAAESMAREQRLLELGEEFFLAAGEAEQILAAAERRIDEIRTQAQKDAAQSRHAQARVVAAMKGERAGVTEIGQRLELSATDVRALLTETSAPAPAGTEGVTADDEPVTDEEVQGAQPETVSV
;
A
#
# COMPACT_ATOMS: atom_id res chain seq x y z
N MET A 1 33.29 69.93 22.86
CA MET A 1 32.30 69.22 23.71
C MET A 1 32.47 67.73 23.46
N ALA A 2 32.93 66.95 24.45
CA ALA A 2 33.16 65.51 24.27
C ALA A 2 31.85 64.72 24.53
N PRO A 3 31.46 63.78 23.66
CA PRO A 3 30.25 62.98 23.87
C PRO A 3 30.41 62.11 25.12
N ARG A 4 29.35 62.08 25.93
CA ARG A 4 29.30 61.39 27.22
C ARG A 4 29.45 59.88 26.99
N ARG A 5 30.55 59.29 27.48
CA ARG A 5 30.91 57.86 27.40
C ARG A 5 29.81 56.87 27.86
N SER A 6 28.73 57.35 28.47
CA SER A 6 27.56 56.56 28.86
C SER A 6 26.61 56.27 27.70
N ALA A 7 26.36 57.23 26.81
CA ALA A 7 25.43 57.09 25.68
C ALA A 7 25.94 56.07 24.64
N THR A 8 27.26 56.06 24.40
CA THR A 8 27.90 55.10 23.49
C THR A 8 27.89 53.66 24.04
N LYS A 9 27.89 53.48 25.36
CA LYS A 9 27.80 52.15 25.99
C LYS A 9 26.39 51.59 25.96
N THR A 10 25.36 52.43 26.12
CA THR A 10 23.96 52.01 26.02
C THR A 10 23.61 51.65 24.58
N GLU A 11 24.02 52.44 23.60
CA GLU A 11 23.81 52.13 22.17
C GLU A 11 24.52 50.84 21.74
N ALA A 12 25.76 50.60 22.19
CA ALA A 12 26.48 49.35 21.89
C ALA A 12 25.77 48.13 22.50
N ARG A 13 25.25 48.25 23.73
CA ARG A 13 24.50 47.17 24.39
C ARG A 13 23.17 46.91 23.70
N GLU A 14 22.47 47.94 23.26
CA GLU A 14 21.22 47.79 22.50
C GLU A 14 21.45 47.16 21.12
N ARG A 15 22.50 47.56 20.41
CA ARG A 15 22.88 46.93 19.13
C ARG A 15 23.25 45.46 19.32
N ALA A 16 24.00 45.12 20.37
CA ALA A 16 24.33 43.73 20.69
C ALA A 16 23.09 42.90 21.01
N ARG A 17 22.11 43.46 21.75
CA ARG A 17 20.84 42.80 22.04
C ARG A 17 20.01 42.56 20.78
N ARG A 18 19.91 43.54 19.87
CA ARG A 18 19.19 43.39 18.60
C ARG A 18 19.85 42.34 17.71
N ALA A 19 21.17 42.38 17.56
CA ALA A 19 21.92 41.40 16.79
C ALA A 19 21.76 39.97 17.36
N ALA A 20 21.77 39.81 18.69
CA ALA A 20 21.52 38.52 19.32
C ALA A 20 20.08 38.03 19.07
N ALA A 21 19.08 38.91 19.18
CA ALA A 21 17.69 38.57 18.90
C ALA A 21 17.46 38.17 17.44
N GLU A 22 18.06 38.89 16.50
CA GLU A 22 18.01 38.56 15.06
C GLU A 22 18.70 37.23 14.76
N SER A 23 19.85 36.95 15.39
CA SER A 23 20.54 35.67 15.25
C SER A 23 19.71 34.51 15.80
N MET A 24 19.09 34.68 16.97
CA MET A 24 18.20 33.67 17.56
C MET A 24 16.97 33.44 16.68
N ALA A 25 16.36 34.50 16.16
CA ALA A 25 15.21 34.38 15.26
C ALA A 25 15.57 33.67 13.95
N ARG A 26 16.78 33.91 13.42
CA ARG A 26 17.28 33.18 12.25
C ARG A 26 17.52 31.70 12.57
N GLU A 27 18.14 31.40 13.71
CA GLU A 27 18.42 30.03 14.12
C GLU A 27 17.12 29.24 14.28
N GLN A 28 16.12 29.82 14.94
CA GLN A 28 14.80 29.22 15.10
C GLN A 28 14.16 28.87 13.75
N ARG A 29 14.22 29.79 12.77
CA ARG A 29 13.71 29.52 11.42
C ARG A 29 14.47 28.39 10.71
N LEU A 30 15.79 28.28 10.93
CA LEU A 30 16.57 27.19 10.35
C LEU A 30 16.20 25.84 10.99
N LEU A 31 15.90 25.82 12.29
CA LEU A 31 15.40 24.63 12.98
C LEU A 31 14.03 24.21 12.45
N GLU A 32 13.10 25.15 12.29
CA GLU A 32 11.75 24.90 11.73
C GLU A 32 11.83 24.36 10.30
N LEU A 33 12.64 24.98 9.43
CA LEU A 33 12.86 24.48 8.07
C LEU A 33 13.53 23.10 8.06
N GLY A 34 14.41 22.83 9.02
CA GLY A 34 15.01 21.50 9.19
C GLY A 34 13.97 20.44 9.55
N GLU A 35 13.07 20.75 10.47
CA GLU A 35 11.94 19.87 10.85
C GLU A 35 11.04 19.59 9.64
N GLU A 36 10.61 20.63 8.92
CA GLU A 36 9.80 20.49 7.71
C GLU A 36 10.47 19.59 6.66
N PHE A 37 11.78 19.75 6.47
CA PHE A 37 12.55 18.92 5.54
C PHE A 37 12.51 17.43 5.92
N PHE A 38 12.75 17.10 7.19
CA PHE A 38 12.76 15.71 7.63
C PHE A 38 11.37 15.08 7.64
N LEU A 39 10.33 15.86 7.94
CA LEU A 39 8.94 15.40 7.79
C LEU A 39 8.65 15.07 6.32
N ALA A 40 8.95 15.99 5.41
CA ALA A 40 8.73 15.77 3.97
C ALA A 40 9.56 14.59 3.43
N ALA A 41 10.80 14.43 3.88
CA ALA A 41 11.65 13.30 3.51
C ALA A 41 11.05 11.97 3.97
N GLY A 42 10.59 11.90 5.23
CA GLY A 42 9.94 10.71 5.78
C GLY A 42 8.61 10.39 5.10
N GLU A 43 7.82 11.40 4.73
CA GLU A 43 6.59 11.20 3.94
C GLU A 43 6.89 10.65 2.55
N ALA A 44 7.91 11.18 1.86
CA ALA A 44 8.32 10.69 0.55
C ALA A 44 8.74 9.21 0.59
N GLU A 45 9.53 8.80 1.60
CA GLU A 45 9.92 7.41 1.80
C GLU A 45 8.70 6.50 2.04
N GLN A 46 7.74 6.94 2.87
CA GLN A 46 6.51 6.18 3.11
C GLN A 46 5.65 6.02 1.86
N ILE A 47 5.56 7.08 1.03
CA ILE A 47 4.83 7.03 -0.24
C ILE A 47 5.47 6.01 -1.18
N LEU A 48 6.80 6.02 -1.32
CA LEU A 48 7.51 5.06 -2.16
C LEU A 48 7.34 3.63 -1.65
N ALA A 49 7.52 3.39 -0.34
CA ALA A 49 7.34 2.07 0.26
C ALA A 49 5.89 1.56 0.14
N ALA A 50 4.89 2.44 0.17
CA ALA A 50 3.49 2.08 -0.08
C ALA A 50 3.24 1.76 -1.56
N ALA A 51 3.84 2.51 -2.48
CA ALA A 51 3.72 2.28 -3.91
C ALA A 51 4.36 0.93 -4.33
N GLU A 52 5.55 0.62 -3.81
CA GLU A 52 6.24 -0.65 -4.07
C GLU A 52 5.41 -1.85 -3.61
N ARG A 53 4.86 -1.81 -2.39
CA ARG A 53 3.96 -2.86 -1.89
C ARG A 53 2.77 -3.08 -2.82
N ARG A 54 2.10 -2.01 -3.26
CA ARG A 54 0.97 -2.10 -4.20
C ARG A 54 1.38 -2.67 -5.56
N ILE A 55 2.56 -2.31 -6.07
CA ILE A 55 3.07 -2.87 -7.32
C ILE A 55 3.27 -4.38 -7.19
N ASP A 56 3.83 -4.84 -6.08
CA ASP A 56 4.07 -6.27 -5.87
C ASP A 56 2.77 -7.06 -5.66
N GLU A 57 1.79 -6.46 -4.97
CA GLU A 57 0.43 -7.01 -4.86
C GLU A 57 -0.21 -7.15 -6.25
N ILE A 58 -0.19 -6.09 -7.06
CA ILE A 58 -0.74 -6.10 -8.42
C ILE A 58 -0.03 -7.13 -9.30
N ARG A 59 1.30 -7.20 -9.25
CA ARG A 59 2.08 -8.19 -10.01
C ARG A 59 1.71 -9.61 -9.61
N THR A 60 1.61 -9.87 -8.30
CA THR A 60 1.23 -11.19 -7.78
C THR A 60 -0.18 -11.56 -8.23
N GLN A 61 -1.12 -10.63 -8.15
CA GLN A 61 -2.49 -10.88 -8.60
C GLN A 61 -2.56 -11.10 -10.11
N ALA A 62 -1.90 -10.27 -10.91
CA ALA A 62 -1.85 -10.43 -12.35
C ALA A 62 -1.24 -11.78 -12.78
N GLN A 63 -0.23 -12.28 -12.06
CA GLN A 63 0.34 -13.61 -12.30
C GLN A 63 -0.67 -14.72 -11.99
N LYS A 64 -1.40 -14.61 -10.87
CA LYS A 64 -2.48 -15.56 -10.53
C LYS A 64 -3.58 -15.56 -11.58
N ASP A 65 -4.06 -14.38 -11.97
CA ASP A 65 -5.13 -14.23 -12.95
C ASP A 65 -4.70 -14.76 -14.33
N ALA A 66 -3.46 -14.48 -14.74
CA ALA A 66 -2.88 -15.01 -15.96
C ALA A 66 -2.76 -16.55 -15.91
N ALA A 67 -2.33 -17.12 -14.79
CA ALA A 67 -2.27 -18.57 -14.62
C ALA A 67 -3.66 -19.21 -14.65
N GLN A 68 -4.65 -18.62 -13.98
CA GLN A 68 -6.04 -19.07 -14.03
C GLN A 68 -6.62 -19.02 -15.45
N SER A 69 -6.38 -17.92 -16.17
CA SER A 69 -6.79 -17.79 -17.58
C SER A 69 -6.14 -18.85 -18.46
N ARG A 70 -4.83 -19.12 -18.29
CA ARG A 70 -4.13 -20.19 -19.01
C ARG A 70 -4.72 -21.57 -18.69
N HIS A 71 -5.00 -21.86 -17.43
CA HIS A 71 -5.68 -23.11 -17.06
C HIS A 71 -7.08 -23.22 -17.69
N ALA A 72 -7.85 -22.13 -17.76
CA ALA A 72 -9.13 -22.12 -18.44
C ALA A 72 -8.98 -22.40 -19.94
N GLN A 73 -8.00 -21.79 -20.61
CA GLN A 73 -7.68 -22.05 -22.02
C GLN A 73 -7.29 -23.53 -22.23
N ALA A 74 -6.42 -24.08 -21.39
CA ALA A 74 -6.01 -25.48 -21.44
C ALA A 74 -7.21 -26.43 -21.32
N ARG A 75 -8.15 -26.14 -20.40
CA ARG A 75 -9.40 -26.91 -20.26
C ARG A 75 -10.26 -26.88 -21.52
N VAL A 76 -10.39 -25.74 -22.18
CA VAL A 76 -11.14 -25.62 -23.44
C VAL A 76 -10.48 -26.46 -24.54
N VAL A 77 -9.16 -26.35 -24.71
CA VAL A 77 -8.40 -27.13 -25.70
C VAL A 77 -8.52 -28.64 -25.42
N ALA A 78 -8.45 -29.04 -24.14
CA ALA A 78 -8.63 -30.43 -23.73
C ALA A 78 -10.05 -30.95 -24.02
N ALA A 79 -11.08 -30.12 -23.81
CA ALA A 79 -12.46 -30.45 -24.14
C ALA A 79 -12.64 -30.65 -25.66
N MET A 80 -12.10 -29.75 -26.50
CA MET A 80 -12.11 -29.90 -27.96
C MET A 80 -11.39 -31.18 -28.40
N LYS A 81 -10.29 -31.53 -27.72
CA LYS A 81 -9.58 -32.79 -27.97
C LYS A 81 -10.43 -34.01 -27.62
N GLY A 82 -11.22 -33.92 -26.54
CA GLY A 82 -12.20 -34.94 -26.13
C GLY A 82 -13.31 -35.15 -27.15
N GLU A 83 -13.72 -34.11 -27.88
CA GLU A 83 -14.62 -34.19 -29.04
C GLU A 83 -13.95 -34.78 -30.30
N ARG A 84 -12.73 -35.30 -30.16
CA ARG A 84 -11.91 -35.92 -31.22
C ARG A 84 -11.37 -34.95 -32.26
N ALA A 85 -11.38 -33.64 -32.00
CA ALA A 85 -10.73 -32.67 -32.88
C ALA A 85 -9.20 -32.91 -32.93
N GLY A 86 -8.61 -32.76 -34.11
CA GLY A 86 -7.17 -32.86 -34.33
C GLY A 86 -6.42 -31.62 -33.80
N VAL A 87 -5.14 -31.74 -33.46
CA VAL A 87 -4.32 -30.58 -33.01
C VAL A 87 -4.29 -29.47 -34.07
N THR A 88 -4.16 -29.83 -35.34
CA THR A 88 -4.17 -28.88 -36.46
C THR A 88 -5.53 -28.21 -36.63
N GLU A 89 -6.62 -28.96 -36.46
CA GLU A 89 -7.98 -28.44 -36.55
C GLU A 89 -8.29 -27.46 -35.40
N ILE A 90 -7.90 -27.82 -34.18
CA ILE A 90 -8.05 -26.95 -33.01
C ILE A 90 -7.23 -25.66 -33.21
N GLY A 91 -5.98 -25.77 -33.69
CA GLY A 91 -5.14 -24.62 -33.98
C GLY A 91 -5.76 -23.69 -35.02
N GLN A 92 -6.34 -24.23 -36.09
CA GLN A 92 -7.04 -23.42 -37.08
C GLN A 92 -8.28 -22.71 -36.50
N ARG A 93 -9.07 -23.40 -35.67
CA ARG A 93 -10.30 -22.83 -35.07
C ARG A 93 -10.03 -21.74 -34.05
N LEU A 94 -8.95 -21.89 -33.27
CA LEU A 94 -8.57 -20.96 -32.21
C LEU A 94 -7.51 -19.94 -32.66
N GLU A 95 -7.10 -19.98 -33.93
CA GLU A 95 -6.02 -19.16 -34.48
C GLU A 95 -4.69 -19.31 -33.71
N LEU A 96 -4.42 -20.54 -33.23
CA LEU A 96 -3.23 -20.91 -32.49
C LEU A 96 -2.29 -21.76 -33.34
N SER A 97 -0.99 -21.67 -33.08
CA SER A 97 -0.04 -22.59 -33.70
C SER A 97 -0.23 -24.01 -33.14
N ALA A 98 0.13 -25.03 -33.93
CA ALA A 98 0.09 -26.41 -33.45
C ALA A 98 1.01 -26.65 -32.23
N THR A 99 2.02 -25.78 -32.02
CA THR A 99 2.90 -25.82 -30.85
C THR A 99 2.18 -25.29 -29.62
N ASP A 100 1.45 -24.17 -29.75
CA ASP A 100 0.70 -23.57 -28.63
C ASP A 100 -0.44 -24.48 -28.17
N VAL A 101 -1.15 -25.10 -29.11
CA VAL A 101 -2.18 -26.11 -28.80
C VAL A 101 -1.58 -27.29 -28.02
N ARG A 102 -0.40 -27.77 -28.40
CA ARG A 102 0.30 -28.85 -27.68
C ARG A 102 0.79 -28.41 -26.30
N ALA A 103 1.24 -27.18 -26.15
CA ALA A 103 1.65 -26.63 -24.87
C ALA A 103 0.47 -26.58 -23.89
N LEU A 104 -0.67 -26.03 -24.32
CA LEU A 104 -1.90 -25.98 -23.52
C LEU A 104 -2.41 -27.38 -23.12
N LEU A 105 -2.34 -28.37 -24.02
CA LEU A 105 -2.69 -29.76 -23.68
C LEU A 105 -1.75 -30.38 -22.65
N THR A 106 -0.48 -29.99 -22.65
CA THR A 106 0.53 -30.48 -21.69
C THR A 106 0.30 -29.87 -20.31
N GLU A 107 -0.07 -28.58 -20.25
CA GLU A 107 -0.41 -27.88 -19.00
C GLU A 107 -1.64 -28.46 -18.30
N THR A 108 -2.62 -29.01 -19.03
CA THR A 108 -3.75 -29.75 -18.44
C THR A 108 -3.33 -31.05 -17.73
N SER A 109 -2.19 -31.66 -18.11
CA SER A 109 -1.70 -32.89 -17.49
C SER A 109 -0.87 -32.65 -16.23
N ALA A 110 -0.51 -31.39 -15.92
CA ALA A 110 0.15 -31.04 -14.68
C ALA A 110 -0.90 -30.99 -13.55
N PRO A 111 -0.60 -31.51 -12.34
CA PRO A 111 -1.53 -31.46 -11.22
C PRO A 111 -1.87 -29.99 -10.89
N ALA A 112 -3.16 -29.66 -10.93
CA ALA A 112 -3.66 -28.35 -10.58
C ALA A 112 -3.24 -27.98 -9.14
N PRO A 113 -2.77 -26.74 -8.87
CA PRO A 113 -2.69 -26.26 -7.51
C PRO A 113 -4.12 -26.22 -6.96
N ALA A 114 -4.38 -26.97 -5.89
CA ALA A 114 -5.69 -27.07 -5.27
C ALA A 114 -6.19 -25.66 -4.88
N GLY A 115 -7.22 -25.20 -5.60
CA GLY A 115 -7.98 -24.02 -5.23
C GLY A 115 -8.80 -24.34 -3.99
N THR A 116 -8.51 -23.66 -2.88
CA THR A 116 -9.40 -23.54 -1.74
C THR A 116 -10.60 -22.70 -2.14
N GLU A 117 -11.68 -23.35 -2.55
CA GLU A 117 -13.02 -22.76 -2.56
C GLU A 117 -13.62 -22.85 -1.16
N GLY A 118 -14.09 -21.71 -0.66
CA GLY A 118 -14.76 -21.58 0.63
C GLY A 118 -15.37 -20.20 0.75
N VAL A 119 -16.37 -19.90 -0.10
CA VAL A 119 -17.30 -18.79 0.10
C VAL A 119 -18.68 -19.38 0.42
N THR A 120 -19.19 -19.09 1.61
CA THR A 120 -20.60 -18.84 1.95
C THR A 120 -20.57 -18.05 3.26
N ALA A 121 -20.74 -16.73 3.22
CA ALA A 121 -22.03 -16.02 3.21
C ALA A 121 -22.69 -16.00 4.61
N ASP A 122 -22.72 -14.80 5.20
CA ASP A 122 -23.84 -14.18 5.91
C ASP A 122 -24.73 -15.07 6.79
N ASP A 123 -24.63 -14.89 8.11
CA ASP A 123 -25.75 -15.04 9.03
C ASP A 123 -25.50 -14.15 10.27
N GLU A 124 -25.95 -12.88 10.20
CA GLU A 124 -26.27 -12.12 11.41
C GLU A 124 -27.68 -12.50 11.88
N PRO A 125 -27.86 -12.80 13.17
CA PRO A 125 -29.10 -12.46 13.84
C PRO A 125 -28.86 -11.40 14.92
N VAL A 126 -29.44 -10.23 14.67
CA VAL A 126 -29.83 -9.26 15.69
C VAL A 126 -30.98 -9.86 16.50
N THR A 127 -30.84 -9.94 17.83
CA THR A 127 -31.97 -9.85 18.76
C THR A 127 -31.55 -9.14 20.06
N ASP A 128 -32.30 -8.08 20.34
CA ASP A 128 -32.47 -7.27 21.56
C ASP A 128 -32.73 -8.06 22.86
N GLU A 129 -32.73 -7.30 23.97
CA GLU A 129 -32.99 -7.62 25.39
C GLU A 129 -31.75 -8.08 26.18
N GLU A 130 -31.22 -7.30 27.13
CA GLU A 130 -31.92 -6.98 28.38
C GLU A 130 -31.41 -5.65 28.99
N VAL A 131 -32.32 -4.70 29.17
CA VAL A 131 -32.18 -3.56 30.08
C VAL A 131 -32.46 -4.06 31.50
N GLN A 132 -31.44 -4.05 32.35
CA GLN A 132 -31.52 -4.04 33.82
C GLN A 132 -30.17 -3.50 34.29
N GLY A 133 -30.04 -2.32 34.88
CA GLY A 133 -30.80 -1.80 36.00
C GLY A 133 -29.85 -1.71 37.20
N ALA A 134 -29.69 -0.49 37.74
CA ALA A 134 -29.09 -0.17 39.04
C ALA A 134 -27.54 -0.16 39.17
N GLN A 135 -26.96 1.03 39.05
CA GLN A 135 -26.12 1.57 40.14
C GLN A 135 -27.09 2.20 41.17
N PRO A 136 -26.83 2.21 42.50
CA PRO A 136 -25.62 2.80 43.07
C PRO A 136 -25.10 2.18 44.40
N GLU A 137 -24.00 2.76 44.90
CA GLU A 137 -23.48 2.68 46.29
C GLU A 137 -22.75 1.35 46.64
N THR A 138 -21.62 1.24 47.35
CA THR A 138 -20.89 2.09 48.32
C THR A 138 -19.54 1.42 48.70
N VAL A 139 -18.59 2.22 49.21
CA VAL A 139 -17.66 1.93 50.35
C VAL A 139 -16.32 1.16 50.16
N SER A 140 -15.26 1.86 50.62
CA SER A 140 -13.96 1.46 51.24
C SER A 140 -12.94 0.67 50.41
N VAL A 141 -11.65 1.00 50.42
CA VAL A 141 -10.72 1.42 51.50
C VAL A 141 -9.75 2.49 51.01
#